data_AF-A0A7J3D4C0-F1
#
_entry.id   AF-A0A7J3D4C0-F1
#
_cell.length_a   1.000
_cell.length_b   1.000
_cell.length_c   1.000
_cell.angle_alpha   90.00
_cell.angle_beta   90.00
_cell.angle_gamma   90.00
#
_symmetry.space_group_name_H-M   'P 1'
#
loop_
_entity.id
_entity.type
_entity.pdbx_description
1 polymer ?
#
loop_
_entity_poly.entity_id
_entity_poly.type
_entity_poly.pdbx_seq_one_letter_code
_entity_poly.pdbx_strand_id
1 'polypeptide(L)'
;MGQRLKDADSSIWFKLISVYRYIAKASKDGIATLDMGIPSLGERLTLTGRVKDFLGDQEVLLSKLAPKVLLEKTFTKDEPQKSFAEIWETFLKYPELPMLENEKVLKDTIIQGVQNGLFGVTIGEKIRYMETVSAEEMTDDVLILRKEIAEKMKKETKEGPIPPEGGAPQPPAAPIEPRPTPEKIRKVKLTAQVPWDKLSDLMRGVFSPLHREGAKIAPLEVKIEAEAELGISRDTLDLKIRETLSQIGAKVVEEEVE
;
A
#
# COMPACT_ATOMS: atom_id res chain seq x y z
N MET A 1 -32.78 32.43 20.75
CA MET A 1 -33.58 31.18 20.72
C MET A 1 -32.81 30.01 20.09
N GLY A 2 -32.10 30.20 18.97
CA GLY A 2 -31.36 29.13 18.30
C GLY A 2 -30.17 28.51 19.06
N GLN A 3 -29.47 29.26 19.93
CA GLN A 3 -28.36 28.72 20.73
C GLN A 3 -28.82 27.66 21.73
N ARG A 4 -29.88 27.97 22.49
CA ARG A 4 -30.46 27.07 23.50
C ARG A 4 -31.01 25.76 22.89
N LEU A 5 -31.55 25.81 21.67
CA LEU A 5 -31.97 24.60 20.95
C LEU A 5 -30.77 23.73 20.59
N LYS A 6 -29.71 24.32 20.03
CA LYS A 6 -28.47 23.59 19.67
C LYS A 6 -27.80 22.94 20.89
N ASP A 7 -27.81 23.63 22.03
CA ASP A 7 -27.25 23.12 23.28
C ASP A 7 -28.09 21.94 23.82
N ALA A 8 -29.42 22.06 23.77
CA ALA A 8 -30.34 20.98 24.15
C ALA A 8 -30.17 19.74 23.26
N ASP A 9 -30.12 19.91 21.93
CA ASP A 9 -29.92 18.83 20.96
C ASP A 9 -28.59 18.10 21.19
N SER A 10 -27.52 18.86 21.43
CA SER A 10 -26.20 18.28 21.72
C SER A 10 -26.21 17.48 23.04
N SER A 11 -26.94 17.95 24.05
CA SER A 11 -27.07 17.26 25.34
C SER A 11 -27.86 15.95 25.23
N ILE A 12 -28.90 15.92 24.40
CA ILE A 12 -29.71 14.72 24.14
C ILE A 12 -28.85 13.71 23.39
N TRP A 13 -28.11 14.17 22.38
CA TRP A 13 -27.31 13.29 21.56
C TRP A 13 -26.15 12.64 22.35
N PHE A 14 -25.50 13.43 23.20
CA PHE A 14 -24.49 12.94 24.13
C PHE A 14 -25.04 11.85 25.07
N LYS A 15 -26.21 12.08 25.67
CA LYS A 15 -26.87 11.09 26.52
C LYS A 15 -27.20 9.80 25.75
N LEU A 16 -27.72 9.93 24.53
CA LEU A 16 -28.07 8.78 23.70
C LEU A 16 -26.84 7.96 23.32
N ILE A 17 -25.75 8.57 22.85
CA ILE A 17 -24.50 7.87 22.55
C ILE A 17 -23.89 7.22 23.81
N SER A 18 -24.07 7.83 24.98
CA SER A 18 -23.59 7.26 26.25
C SER A 18 -24.32 5.98 26.66
N VAL A 19 -25.54 5.75 26.18
CA VAL A 19 -26.28 4.49 26.42
C VAL A 19 -25.65 3.32 25.63
N TYR A 20 -25.12 3.59 24.43
CA TYR A 20 -24.43 2.60 23.61
C TYR A 20 -22.96 2.48 24.01
N ARG A 21 -22.70 1.97 25.22
CA ARG A 21 -21.36 1.86 25.82
C ARG A 21 -20.64 0.56 25.50
N TYR A 22 -21.37 -0.54 25.32
CA TYR A 22 -20.78 -1.87 25.19
C TYR A 22 -20.86 -2.40 23.76
N ILE A 23 -19.78 -3.02 23.29
CA ILE A 23 -19.72 -3.79 22.04
C ILE A 23 -19.65 -5.28 22.41
N ALA A 24 -20.52 -6.09 21.82
CA ALA A 24 -20.42 -7.54 21.88
C ALA A 24 -19.71 -8.06 20.62
N LYS A 25 -18.67 -8.88 20.78
CA LYS A 25 -17.91 -9.48 19.69
C LYS A 25 -17.73 -10.97 19.95
N ALA A 26 -17.83 -11.80 18.91
CA ALA A 26 -17.44 -13.19 19.01
C ALA A 26 -15.95 -13.33 19.38
N SER A 27 -15.66 -14.31 20.23
CA SER A 27 -14.31 -14.70 20.65
C SER A 27 -14.20 -16.22 20.70
N LYS A 28 -12.99 -16.73 20.94
CA LYS A 28 -12.76 -18.17 21.12
C LYS A 28 -13.59 -18.78 22.25
N ASP A 29 -13.85 -17.99 23.29
CA ASP A 29 -14.55 -18.43 24.52
C ASP A 29 -16.04 -18.00 24.54
N GLY A 30 -16.59 -17.60 23.38
CA GLY A 30 -18.00 -17.21 23.23
C GLY A 30 -18.16 -15.75 22.79
N ILE A 31 -18.74 -14.91 23.67
CA ILE A 31 -18.99 -13.50 23.38
C ILE A 31 -18.14 -12.65 24.33
N ALA A 32 -17.19 -11.90 23.78
CA ALA A 32 -16.47 -10.86 24.49
C ALA A 32 -17.30 -9.58 24.52
N THR A 33 -17.35 -8.93 25.67
CA THR A 33 -17.94 -7.59 25.82
C THR A 33 -16.82 -6.57 26.00
N LEU A 34 -16.78 -5.58 25.12
CA LEU A 34 -15.82 -4.48 25.16
C LEU A 34 -16.55 -3.22 25.63
N ASP A 35 -15.95 -2.49 26.56
CA ASP A 35 -16.50 -1.28 27.13
C ASP A 35 -15.84 -0.03 26.51
N MET A 36 -16.60 0.73 25.72
CA MET A 36 -16.16 1.99 25.09
C MET A 36 -16.13 3.18 26.04
N GLY A 37 -16.53 2.99 27.30
CA GLY A 37 -16.61 4.06 28.31
C GLY A 37 -17.66 5.12 27.98
N ILE A 38 -17.38 6.36 28.38
CA ILE A 38 -18.25 7.53 28.17
C ILE A 38 -17.63 8.36 27.05
N PRO A 39 -18.43 8.90 26.10
CA PRO A 39 -17.90 9.72 25.02
C PRO A 39 -17.27 11.01 25.57
N SER A 40 -16.24 11.50 24.90
CA SER A 40 -15.54 12.74 25.25
C SER A 40 -16.46 13.95 25.03
N LEU A 41 -16.44 14.92 25.94
CA LEU A 41 -17.22 16.17 25.76
C LEU A 41 -16.66 16.96 24.56
N GLY A 42 -17.51 17.27 23.59
CA GLY A 42 -17.15 18.05 22.40
C GLY A 42 -16.94 17.23 21.12
N GLU A 43 -16.87 15.91 21.22
CA GLU A 43 -16.85 15.03 20.05
C GLU A 43 -18.26 14.89 19.46
N ARG A 44 -18.45 15.39 18.23
CA ARG A 44 -19.63 15.07 17.40
C ARG A 44 -19.43 13.75 16.67
N LEU A 45 -19.01 12.71 17.37
CA LEU A 45 -18.87 11.40 16.76
C LEU A 45 -20.25 10.80 16.52
N THR A 46 -20.42 10.18 15.36
CA THR A 46 -21.54 9.25 15.15
C THR A 46 -21.27 7.99 15.98
N LEU A 47 -22.32 7.22 16.32
CA LEU A 47 -22.12 5.94 16.99
C LEU A 47 -21.18 5.02 16.18
N THR A 48 -21.33 4.99 14.86
CA THR A 48 -20.45 4.23 13.95
C THR A 48 -19.00 4.69 14.02
N GLY A 49 -18.74 6.00 14.01
CA GLY A 49 -17.39 6.54 14.14
C GLY A 49 -16.77 6.12 15.46
N ARG A 50 -17.49 6.31 16.56
CA ARG A 50 -17.04 5.90 17.90
C ARG A 50 -16.70 4.42 17.99
N VAL A 51 -17.54 3.55 17.44
CA VAL A 51 -17.29 2.10 17.41
C VAL A 51 -16.05 1.79 16.57
N LYS A 52 -15.90 2.41 15.39
CA LYS A 52 -14.77 2.18 14.50
C LYS A 52 -13.45 2.63 15.13
N ASP A 53 -13.42 3.83 15.70
CA ASP A 53 -12.25 4.40 16.35
C ASP A 53 -11.82 3.52 17.54
N PHE A 54 -12.78 3.17 18.41
CA PHE A 54 -12.51 2.28 19.55
C PHE A 54 -11.97 0.91 19.12
N LEU A 55 -12.59 0.27 18.11
CA LEU A 55 -12.10 -1.03 17.62
C LEU A 55 -10.72 -0.93 16.96
N GLY A 56 -10.41 0.20 16.33
CA GLY A 56 -9.09 0.49 15.77
C GLY A 56 -8.02 0.66 16.86
N ASP A 57 -8.32 1.46 17.88
CA ASP A 57 -7.43 1.72 19.02
C ASP A 57 -7.12 0.46 19.83
N GLN A 58 -8.07 -0.49 19.88
CA GLN A 58 -7.88 -1.79 20.54
C GLN A 58 -7.19 -2.84 19.66
N GLU A 59 -6.73 -2.49 18.46
CA GLU A 59 -6.17 -3.41 17.45
C GLU A 59 -7.11 -4.57 17.09
N VAL A 60 -8.42 -4.40 17.30
CA VAL A 60 -9.46 -5.39 16.98
C VAL A 60 -9.89 -5.25 15.51
N LEU A 61 -9.92 -4.02 15.01
CA LEU A 61 -10.18 -3.68 13.61
C LEU A 61 -8.91 -3.09 12.99
N LEU A 62 -8.34 -3.74 11.99
CA LEU A 62 -7.07 -3.35 11.39
C LEU A 62 -7.28 -2.69 10.04
N SER A 63 -6.79 -1.46 9.91
CA SER A 63 -6.63 -0.73 8.64
C SER A 63 -5.32 -1.07 7.93
N LYS A 64 -4.37 -1.70 8.63
CA LYS A 64 -3.09 -2.18 8.12
C LYS A 64 -2.70 -3.47 8.82
N LEU A 65 -2.10 -4.41 8.08
CA LEU A 65 -1.60 -5.67 8.62
C LEU A 65 -0.12 -5.84 8.23
N ALA A 66 0.70 -6.31 9.15
CA ALA A 66 2.10 -6.62 8.84
C ALA A 66 2.19 -7.94 8.07
N PRO A 67 2.99 -8.04 6.98
CA PRO A 67 3.02 -9.27 6.18
C PRO A 67 3.50 -10.51 6.93
N LYS A 68 4.33 -10.36 7.96
CA LYS A 68 4.74 -11.48 8.82
C LYS A 68 3.57 -12.08 9.60
N VAL A 69 2.67 -11.24 10.10
CA VAL A 69 1.49 -11.67 10.87
C VAL A 69 0.54 -12.48 10.00
N LEU A 70 0.43 -12.15 8.72
CA LEU A 70 -0.36 -12.94 7.76
C LEU A 70 0.12 -14.40 7.73
N LEU A 71 1.42 -14.65 7.52
CA LEU A 71 1.95 -16.02 7.51
C LEU A 71 1.79 -16.72 8.86
N GLU A 72 2.04 -16.02 9.96
CA GLU A 72 1.98 -16.60 11.32
C GLU A 72 0.55 -16.99 11.72
N LYS A 73 -0.46 -16.26 11.25
CA LYS A 73 -1.85 -16.44 11.67
C LYS A 73 -2.67 -17.30 10.72
N THR A 74 -2.33 -17.35 9.43
CA THR A 74 -3.21 -18.00 8.43
C THR A 74 -2.63 -19.27 7.80
N PHE A 75 -1.33 -19.53 7.96
CA PHE A 75 -0.68 -20.74 7.46
C PHE A 75 -0.34 -21.69 8.60
N THR A 76 -0.56 -22.98 8.39
CA THR A 76 0.03 -24.01 9.24
C THR A 76 1.51 -24.21 8.89
N LYS A 77 2.31 -24.85 9.78
CA LYS A 77 3.77 -24.94 9.63
C LYS A 77 4.21 -25.58 8.31
N ASP A 78 3.48 -26.59 7.85
CA ASP A 78 3.84 -27.40 6.68
C ASP A 78 3.06 -27.01 5.42
N GLU A 79 2.15 -26.03 5.52
CA GLU A 79 1.33 -25.58 4.41
C GLU A 79 2.16 -24.73 3.44
N PRO A 80 2.34 -25.18 2.19
CA PRO A 80 3.26 -24.54 1.24
C PRO A 80 2.68 -23.27 0.63
N GLN A 81 1.36 -23.26 0.42
CA GLN A 81 0.65 -22.21 -0.28
C GLN A 81 -0.78 -22.10 0.19
N LYS A 82 -1.39 -20.93 -0.01
CA LYS A 82 -2.80 -20.67 0.26
C LYS A 82 -3.32 -19.60 -0.69
N SER A 83 -4.56 -19.70 -1.15
CA SER A 83 -5.15 -18.67 -2.01
C SER A 83 -5.52 -17.41 -1.23
N PHE A 84 -5.65 -16.28 -1.94
CA PHE A 84 -6.16 -15.02 -1.38
C PHE A 84 -7.53 -15.24 -0.71
N ALA A 85 -8.44 -15.93 -1.40
CA ALA A 85 -9.78 -16.24 -0.90
C ALA A 85 -9.74 -17.02 0.43
N GLU A 86 -8.94 -18.07 0.53
CA GLU A 86 -8.82 -18.87 1.75
C GLU A 86 -8.23 -18.08 2.92
N ILE A 87 -7.27 -17.19 2.64
CA ILE A 87 -6.71 -16.28 3.67
C ILE A 87 -7.77 -15.29 4.13
N TRP A 88 -8.51 -14.68 3.20
CA TRP A 88 -9.60 -13.77 3.51
C TRP A 88 -10.69 -14.45 4.35
N GLU A 89 -11.15 -15.63 3.93
CA GLU A 89 -12.12 -16.44 4.68
C GLU A 89 -11.62 -16.80 6.08
N THR A 90 -10.31 -17.04 6.26
CA THR A 90 -9.71 -17.30 7.57
C THR A 90 -9.96 -16.11 8.51
N PHE A 91 -9.72 -14.87 8.08
CA PHE A 91 -9.99 -13.67 8.88
C PHE A 91 -11.47 -13.44 9.18
N LEU A 92 -12.37 -13.89 8.31
CA LEU A 92 -13.83 -13.78 8.53
C LEU A 92 -14.37 -14.88 9.45
N LYS A 93 -13.79 -16.07 9.40
CA LYS A 93 -14.28 -17.27 10.10
C LYS A 93 -13.81 -17.37 11.54
N TYR A 94 -12.56 -16.98 11.82
CA TYR A 94 -11.93 -17.20 13.12
C TYR A 94 -12.02 -15.94 14.00
N PRO A 95 -12.89 -15.93 15.03
CA PRO A 95 -13.16 -14.73 15.83
C PRO A 95 -11.98 -14.28 16.68
N GLU A 96 -10.98 -15.13 16.92
CA GLU A 96 -9.74 -14.78 17.59
C GLU A 96 -8.77 -13.95 16.74
N LEU A 97 -8.99 -13.91 15.42
CA LEU A 97 -8.22 -13.06 14.53
C LEU A 97 -8.76 -11.62 14.55
N PRO A 98 -7.88 -10.63 14.30
CA PRO A 98 -8.34 -9.26 14.10
C PRO A 98 -9.22 -9.17 12.86
N MET A 99 -10.24 -8.31 12.90
CA MET A 99 -11.05 -8.00 11.73
C MET A 99 -10.25 -7.08 10.81
N LEU A 100 -10.20 -7.40 9.53
CA LEU A 100 -9.64 -6.48 8.53
C LEU A 100 -10.73 -5.50 8.11
N GLU A 101 -10.38 -4.22 7.99
CA GLU A 101 -11.34 -3.18 7.61
C GLU A 101 -12.00 -3.45 6.25
N ASN A 102 -11.25 -4.05 5.33
CA ASN A 102 -11.69 -4.44 3.99
C ASN A 102 -10.62 -5.33 3.33
N GLU A 103 -10.95 -5.89 2.16
CA GLU A 103 -10.01 -6.71 1.38
C GLU A 103 -8.75 -5.95 0.94
N LYS A 104 -8.81 -4.63 0.76
CA LYS A 104 -7.65 -3.83 0.36
C LYS A 104 -6.53 -3.95 1.39
N VAL A 105 -6.86 -4.03 2.69
CA VAL A 105 -5.86 -4.27 3.75
C VAL A 105 -5.08 -5.55 3.48
N LEU A 106 -5.77 -6.62 3.11
CA LEU A 106 -5.13 -7.90 2.78
C LEU A 106 -4.29 -7.80 1.50
N LYS A 107 -4.83 -7.19 0.44
CA LYS A 107 -4.13 -6.98 -0.84
C LYS A 107 -2.83 -6.19 -0.66
N ASP A 108 -2.91 -5.04 0.02
CA ASP A 108 -1.75 -4.19 0.32
C ASP A 108 -0.69 -4.96 1.13
N THR A 109 -1.13 -5.76 2.10
CA THR A 109 -0.24 -6.58 2.93
C THR A 109 0.50 -7.63 2.10
N ILE A 110 -0.20 -8.27 1.16
CA ILE A 110 0.40 -9.27 0.26
C ILE A 110 1.40 -8.59 -0.68
N ILE A 111 1.03 -7.47 -1.31
CA ILE A 111 1.94 -6.71 -2.20
C ILE A 111 3.22 -6.32 -1.47
N GLN A 112 3.10 -5.80 -0.25
CA GLN A 112 4.24 -5.44 0.58
C GLN A 112 5.08 -6.66 0.96
N GLY A 113 4.45 -7.79 1.30
CA GLY A 113 5.15 -9.03 1.62
C GLY A 113 5.94 -9.60 0.46
N VAL A 114 5.39 -9.55 -0.76
CA VAL A 114 6.06 -9.96 -2.00
C VAL A 114 7.24 -9.05 -2.30
N GLN A 115 7.06 -7.73 -2.23
CA GLN A 115 8.13 -6.76 -2.47
C GLN A 115 9.30 -6.91 -1.48
N ASN A 116 8.98 -7.23 -0.22
CA ASN A 116 9.97 -7.42 0.85
C ASN A 116 10.58 -8.83 0.89
N GLY A 117 10.15 -9.76 0.02
CA GLY A 117 10.67 -11.13 -0.03
C GLY A 117 10.28 -11.99 1.18
N LEU A 118 9.14 -11.70 1.82
CA LEU A 118 8.62 -12.51 2.93
C LEU A 118 7.83 -13.73 2.44
N PHE A 119 7.21 -13.62 1.26
CA PHE A 119 6.53 -14.69 0.55
C PHE A 119 6.46 -14.35 -0.94
N GLY A 120 6.15 -15.33 -1.77
CA GLY A 120 5.87 -15.10 -3.20
C GLY A 120 4.37 -15.15 -3.47
N VAL A 121 3.99 -14.77 -4.69
CA VAL A 121 2.64 -15.02 -5.21
C VAL A 121 2.69 -15.64 -6.59
N THR A 122 1.70 -16.46 -6.90
CA THR A 122 1.47 -16.98 -8.25
C THR A 122 0.20 -16.35 -8.80
N ILE A 123 0.34 -15.66 -9.93
CA ILE A 123 -0.76 -15.01 -10.65
C ILE A 123 -0.87 -15.69 -12.00
N GLY A 124 -1.91 -16.49 -12.20
CA GLY A 124 -1.99 -17.45 -13.31
C GLY A 124 -0.84 -18.45 -13.23
N GLU A 125 0.07 -18.43 -14.22
CA GLU A 125 1.26 -19.29 -14.27
C GLU A 125 2.56 -18.56 -13.85
N LYS A 126 2.48 -17.27 -13.54
CA LYS A 126 3.67 -16.44 -13.26
C LYS A 126 3.92 -16.31 -11.77
N ILE A 127 5.14 -16.65 -11.34
CA ILE A 127 5.59 -16.47 -9.96
C ILE A 127 6.25 -15.11 -9.80
N ARG A 128 5.78 -14.35 -8.81
CA ARG A 128 6.31 -13.05 -8.41
C ARG A 128 6.94 -13.15 -7.02
N TYR A 129 8.18 -12.71 -6.90
CA TYR A 129 8.93 -12.71 -5.63
C TYR A 129 9.97 -11.61 -5.63
N MET A 130 10.00 -10.76 -4.60
CA MET A 130 10.81 -9.52 -4.58
C MET A 130 10.55 -8.64 -5.81
N GLU A 131 9.28 -8.56 -6.19
CA GLU A 131 8.79 -7.77 -7.33
C GLU A 131 7.62 -6.89 -6.88
N THR A 132 7.41 -5.78 -7.58
CA THR A 132 6.19 -4.98 -7.41
C THR A 132 5.05 -5.65 -8.14
N VAL A 133 3.94 -5.85 -7.45
CA VAL A 133 2.69 -6.40 -7.99
C VAL A 133 1.62 -5.31 -7.90
N SER A 134 0.78 -5.18 -8.94
CA SER A 134 -0.32 -4.22 -8.93
C SER A 134 -1.50 -4.74 -8.13
N ALA A 135 -2.29 -3.85 -7.52
CA ALA A 135 -3.47 -4.25 -6.75
C ALA A 135 -4.57 -4.89 -7.63
N GLU A 136 -4.61 -4.52 -8.90
CA GLU A 136 -5.54 -5.04 -9.91
C GLU A 136 -5.20 -6.48 -10.31
N GLU A 137 -3.94 -6.90 -10.17
CA GLU A 137 -3.52 -8.29 -10.38
C GLU A 137 -3.87 -9.20 -9.17
N MET A 138 -4.36 -8.61 -8.07
CA MET A 138 -4.67 -9.31 -6.82
C MET A 138 -6.15 -9.75 -6.80
N THR A 139 -6.38 -10.88 -7.46
CA THR A 139 -7.67 -11.59 -7.54
C THR A 139 -7.75 -12.74 -6.53
N ASP A 140 -8.94 -13.31 -6.37
CA ASP A 140 -9.24 -14.32 -5.36
C ASP A 140 -8.46 -15.64 -5.55
N ASP A 141 -8.09 -15.95 -6.79
CA ASP A 141 -7.35 -17.14 -7.21
C ASP A 141 -5.82 -17.01 -7.02
N VAL A 142 -5.31 -15.83 -6.67
CA VAL A 142 -3.88 -15.63 -6.43
C VAL A 142 -3.41 -16.51 -5.30
N LEU A 143 -2.37 -17.32 -5.55
CA LEU A 143 -1.77 -18.20 -4.56
C LEU A 143 -0.60 -17.50 -3.87
N ILE A 144 -0.63 -17.44 -2.55
CA ILE A 144 0.46 -16.93 -1.72
C ILE A 144 1.34 -18.12 -1.34
N LEU A 145 2.64 -18.03 -1.66
CA LEU A 145 3.64 -19.08 -1.46
C LEU A 145 4.60 -18.73 -0.34
N ARG A 146 4.99 -19.70 0.49
CA ARG A 146 6.11 -19.51 1.42
C ARG A 146 7.38 -19.11 0.68
N LYS A 147 8.22 -18.31 1.35
CA LYS A 147 9.47 -17.77 0.80
C LYS A 147 10.34 -18.84 0.14
N GLU A 148 10.52 -19.96 0.81
CA GLU A 148 11.40 -21.05 0.38
C GLU A 148 10.94 -21.67 -0.95
N ILE A 149 9.63 -21.69 -1.19
CA ILE A 149 9.01 -22.25 -2.39
C ILE A 149 9.08 -21.24 -3.52
N ALA A 150 8.74 -19.99 -3.24
CA ALA A 150 8.84 -18.90 -4.20
C ALA A 150 10.27 -18.74 -4.74
N GLU A 151 11.28 -18.86 -3.88
CA GLU A 151 12.70 -18.81 -4.27
C GLU A 151 13.12 -19.99 -5.15
N LYS A 152 12.67 -21.22 -4.83
CA LYS A 152 12.98 -22.42 -5.63
C LYS A 152 12.34 -22.34 -7.01
N MET A 153 11.05 -22.09 -7.08
CA MET A 153 10.33 -22.07 -8.36
C MET A 153 10.79 -20.92 -9.27
N LYS A 154 11.22 -19.78 -8.69
CA LYS A 154 11.79 -18.67 -9.47
C LYS A 154 13.20 -18.96 -10.00
N LYS A 155 13.97 -19.83 -9.34
CA LYS A 155 15.26 -20.32 -9.86
C LYS A 155 15.04 -21.32 -11.00
N GLU A 156 14.14 -22.29 -10.81
CA GLU A 156 13.76 -23.28 -11.82
C GLU A 156 13.11 -22.64 -13.06
N THR A 157 12.37 -21.54 -12.92
CA THR A 157 11.77 -20.82 -14.06
C THR A 157 12.80 -20.01 -14.86
N LYS A 158 13.92 -19.61 -14.24
CA LYS A 158 15.03 -18.94 -14.96
C LYS A 158 15.96 -19.93 -15.65
N GLU A 159 15.95 -21.19 -15.21
CA GLU A 159 16.63 -22.32 -15.83
C GLU A 159 15.59 -23.17 -16.59
N GLY A 160 15.16 -22.68 -17.75
CA GLY A 160 14.25 -23.45 -18.62
C GLY A 160 14.75 -24.87 -18.93
N PRO A 161 13.85 -25.78 -19.31
CA PRO A 161 14.03 -27.22 -19.18
C PRO A 161 15.11 -27.77 -20.11
N ILE A 162 16.11 -28.44 -19.53
CA ILE A 162 17.05 -29.29 -20.27
C ILE A 162 16.32 -30.63 -20.52
N PRO A 163 16.14 -31.09 -21.77
CA PRO A 163 15.69 -32.45 -22.04
C PRO A 163 16.64 -33.49 -21.43
N PRO A 164 16.15 -34.67 -21.00
CA PRO A 164 16.98 -35.64 -20.30
C PRO A 164 17.90 -36.36 -21.28
N GLU A 165 19.19 -36.04 -21.26
CA GLU A 165 20.22 -36.93 -21.80
C GLU A 165 21.12 -37.40 -20.67
N GLY A 166 21.21 -38.72 -20.55
CA GLY A 166 21.80 -39.41 -19.42
C GLY A 166 23.32 -39.31 -19.35
N GLY A 167 23.81 -39.63 -18.16
CA GLY A 167 25.11 -40.27 -17.97
C GLY A 167 26.35 -39.38 -18.03
N ALA A 168 26.69 -38.79 -16.87
CA ALA A 168 28.02 -38.69 -16.23
C ALA A 168 29.31 -38.37 -17.07
N PRO A 169 30.44 -37.97 -16.44
CA PRO A 169 30.68 -37.15 -15.25
C PRO A 169 31.56 -35.90 -15.55
N GLN A 170 31.50 -34.88 -14.69
CA GLN A 170 32.45 -33.74 -14.68
C GLN A 170 33.87 -34.19 -14.32
N PRO A 171 34.90 -33.56 -14.93
CA PRO A 171 35.83 -32.71 -14.17
C PRO A 171 36.44 -31.53 -14.97
N PRO A 172 37.29 -30.64 -14.40
CA PRO A 172 37.28 -29.98 -13.09
C PRO A 172 37.32 -28.43 -13.21
N ALA A 173 37.22 -27.75 -12.06
CA ALA A 173 37.17 -26.30 -11.88
C ALA A 173 38.40 -25.51 -12.39
N ALA A 174 38.14 -24.28 -12.86
CA ALA A 174 39.11 -23.21 -13.14
C ALA A 174 38.46 -21.83 -12.82
N PRO A 175 39.25 -20.76 -12.53
CA PRO A 175 38.97 -19.78 -11.47
C PRO A 175 38.01 -18.63 -11.84
N ILE A 176 37.33 -18.08 -10.82
CA ILE A 176 36.47 -16.90 -10.91
C ILE A 176 37.33 -15.63 -10.89
N GLU A 177 37.25 -14.81 -11.94
CA GLU A 177 37.79 -13.44 -11.97
C GLU A 177 36.85 -12.44 -11.27
N PRO A 178 37.37 -11.44 -10.54
CA PRO A 178 36.57 -10.43 -9.84
C PRO A 178 36.02 -9.35 -10.79
N ARG A 179 34.70 -9.08 -10.73
CA ARG A 179 34.04 -7.97 -11.43
C ARG A 179 34.35 -6.60 -10.79
N PRO A 180 34.52 -5.52 -11.59
CA PRO A 180 34.90 -4.20 -11.10
C PRO A 180 33.73 -3.44 -10.43
N THR A 181 34.04 -2.70 -9.37
CA THR A 181 33.15 -1.76 -8.66
C THR A 181 32.94 -0.45 -9.43
N PRO A 182 31.70 0.11 -9.51
CA PRO A 182 31.46 1.37 -10.22
C PRO A 182 31.85 2.62 -9.42
N GLU A 183 32.46 3.59 -10.13
CA GLU A 183 32.91 4.90 -9.64
C GLU A 183 31.75 5.89 -9.36
N LYS A 184 31.91 6.78 -8.37
CA LYS A 184 30.87 7.72 -7.90
C LYS A 184 31.09 9.15 -8.41
N ILE A 185 30.07 9.76 -9.03
CA ILE A 185 30.07 11.16 -9.52
C ILE A 185 29.41 12.09 -8.49
N ARG A 186 29.94 13.31 -8.29
CA ARG A 186 29.52 14.21 -7.19
C ARG A 186 28.46 15.26 -7.55
N LYS A 187 28.33 15.64 -8.82
CA LYS A 187 27.37 16.69 -9.24
C LYS A 187 26.97 16.49 -10.69
N VAL A 188 25.68 16.55 -10.97
CA VAL A 188 25.09 16.38 -12.30
C VAL A 188 24.03 17.48 -12.49
N LYS A 189 24.09 18.20 -13.63
CA LYS A 189 23.06 19.15 -14.06
C LYS A 189 22.54 18.67 -15.40
N LEU A 190 21.24 18.39 -15.47
CA LEU A 190 20.58 17.84 -16.64
C LEU A 190 19.39 18.72 -17.00
N THR A 191 19.29 19.08 -18.27
CA THR A 191 18.11 19.73 -18.86
C THR A 191 17.54 18.75 -19.87
N ALA A 192 16.30 18.31 -19.66
CA ALA A 192 15.64 17.32 -20.51
C ALA A 192 14.20 17.76 -20.80
N GLN A 193 13.76 17.57 -22.04
CA GLN A 193 12.36 17.71 -22.42
C GLN A 193 11.65 16.38 -22.19
N VAL A 194 10.60 16.41 -21.38
CA VAL A 194 9.91 15.21 -20.92
C VAL A 194 8.47 15.29 -21.37
N PRO A 195 7.97 14.30 -22.14
CA PRO A 195 6.56 14.23 -22.53
C PRO A 195 5.64 14.19 -21.30
N TRP A 196 4.47 14.84 -21.40
CA TRP A 196 3.53 14.98 -20.28
C TRP A 196 3.02 13.63 -19.73
N ASP A 197 2.87 12.63 -20.60
CA ASP A 197 2.47 11.27 -20.27
C ASP A 197 3.56 10.46 -19.54
N LYS A 198 4.81 10.96 -19.49
CA LYS A 198 5.97 10.26 -18.91
C LYS A 198 6.53 10.92 -17.65
N LEU A 199 5.79 11.83 -17.02
CA LEU A 199 6.18 12.39 -15.72
C LEU A 199 6.35 11.31 -14.64
N SER A 200 5.53 10.27 -14.66
CA SER A 200 5.66 9.12 -13.74
C SER A 200 6.99 8.38 -13.92
N ASP A 201 7.48 8.27 -15.15
CA ASP A 201 8.77 7.65 -15.47
C ASP A 201 9.94 8.54 -15.06
N LEU A 202 9.79 9.87 -15.18
CA LEU A 202 10.78 10.83 -14.68
C LEU A 202 10.93 10.75 -13.15
N MET A 203 9.81 10.68 -12.44
CA MET A 203 9.77 10.52 -10.98
C MET A 203 10.44 9.22 -10.53
N ARG A 204 10.15 8.12 -11.23
CA ARG A 204 10.70 6.80 -10.90
C ARG A 204 12.14 6.60 -11.36
N GLY A 205 12.53 7.14 -12.51
CA GLY A 205 13.79 6.84 -13.19
C GLY A 205 14.90 7.87 -12.96
N VAL A 206 14.56 9.12 -12.68
CA VAL A 206 15.56 10.19 -12.50
C VAL A 206 15.60 10.66 -11.05
N PHE A 207 14.44 10.97 -10.47
CA PHE A 207 14.38 11.46 -9.09
C PHE A 207 14.58 10.35 -8.06
N SER A 208 14.01 9.16 -8.27
CA SER A 208 14.14 8.06 -7.30
C SER A 208 15.59 7.59 -7.11
N PRO A 209 16.42 7.39 -8.16
CA PRO A 209 17.82 7.04 -7.99
C PRO A 209 18.64 8.16 -7.36
N LEU A 210 18.44 9.42 -7.77
CA LEU A 210 19.15 10.58 -7.19
C LEU A 210 18.81 10.78 -5.71
N HIS A 211 17.56 10.54 -5.31
CA HIS A 211 17.14 10.57 -3.91
C HIS A 211 17.72 9.41 -3.10
N ARG A 212 17.77 8.19 -3.67
CA ARG A 212 18.41 7.02 -3.05
C ARG A 212 19.91 7.21 -2.80
N GLU A 213 20.58 7.98 -3.66
CA GLU A 213 21.98 8.36 -3.47
C GLU A 213 22.18 9.56 -2.53
N GLY A 214 21.10 10.12 -1.98
CA GLY A 214 21.14 11.24 -1.03
C GLY A 214 21.50 12.59 -1.67
N ALA A 215 21.32 12.72 -2.99
CA ALA A 215 21.58 13.97 -3.68
C ALA A 215 20.58 15.05 -3.24
N LYS A 216 21.10 16.24 -2.89
CA LYS A 216 20.24 17.41 -2.63
C LYS A 216 19.72 17.93 -3.96
N ILE A 217 18.46 17.64 -4.25
CA ILE A 217 17.78 18.07 -5.47
C ILE A 217 17.34 19.53 -5.28
N ALA A 218 17.73 20.41 -6.21
CA ALA A 218 17.29 21.80 -6.19
C ALA A 218 15.78 21.90 -6.50
N PRO A 219 15.11 23.01 -6.13
CA PRO A 219 13.71 23.22 -6.48
C PRO A 219 13.49 23.06 -7.98
N LEU A 220 12.43 22.33 -8.35
CA LEU A 220 12.12 22.06 -9.74
C LEU A 220 11.42 23.27 -10.36
N GLU A 221 11.91 23.71 -11.51
CA GLU A 221 11.27 24.75 -12.31
C GLU A 221 10.49 24.07 -13.43
N VAL A 222 9.17 24.24 -13.45
CA VAL A 222 8.26 23.58 -14.40
C VAL A 222 7.60 24.64 -15.25
N LYS A 223 7.85 24.62 -16.56
CA LYS A 223 7.16 25.46 -17.54
C LYS A 223 5.94 24.69 -18.06
N ILE A 224 4.75 25.27 -17.92
CA ILE A 224 3.49 24.68 -18.39
C ILE A 224 2.97 25.56 -19.51
N GLU A 225 2.95 25.03 -20.73
CA GLU A 225 2.34 25.65 -21.91
C GLU A 225 1.16 24.79 -22.33
N ALA A 226 -0.03 25.40 -22.47
CA ALA A 226 -1.23 24.70 -22.86
C ALA A 226 -2.05 25.58 -23.81
N GLU A 227 -2.37 25.03 -24.99
CA GLU A 227 -3.23 25.66 -25.99
C GLU A 227 -4.46 24.79 -26.21
N ALA A 228 -5.62 25.42 -26.37
CA ALA A 228 -6.87 24.72 -26.65
C ALA A 228 -7.70 25.52 -27.67
N GLU A 229 -8.13 24.86 -28.76
CA GLU A 229 -8.90 25.50 -29.85
C GLU A 229 -10.24 26.11 -29.37
N LEU A 230 -10.82 25.56 -28.30
CA LEU A 230 -12.08 26.01 -27.69
C LEU A 230 -11.88 27.04 -26.55
N GLY A 231 -10.62 27.41 -26.26
CA GLY A 231 -10.23 28.27 -25.16
C GLY A 231 -10.16 27.54 -23.81
N ILE A 232 -9.28 28.02 -22.93
CA ILE A 232 -9.17 27.55 -21.55
C ILE A 232 -10.01 28.47 -20.66
N SER A 233 -10.97 27.90 -19.92
CA SER A 233 -11.83 28.68 -19.03
C SER A 233 -11.02 29.34 -17.91
N ARG A 234 -11.28 30.64 -17.66
CA ARG A 234 -10.68 31.40 -16.55
C ARG A 234 -10.95 30.76 -15.20
N ASP A 235 -12.13 30.17 -14.97
CA ASP A 235 -12.43 29.48 -13.71
C ASP A 235 -11.53 28.27 -13.50
N THR A 236 -11.16 27.55 -14.57
CA THR A 236 -10.22 26.43 -14.48
C THR A 236 -8.81 26.93 -14.15
N LEU A 237 -8.40 28.06 -14.72
CA LEU A 237 -7.11 28.69 -14.43
C LEU A 237 -7.04 29.19 -12.98
N ASP A 238 -8.02 29.99 -12.55
CA ASP A 238 -8.01 30.70 -11.27
C ASP A 238 -8.39 29.80 -10.09
N LEU A 239 -9.39 28.93 -10.22
CA LEU A 239 -9.91 28.14 -9.10
C LEU A 239 -9.28 26.76 -9.01
N LYS A 240 -8.84 26.15 -10.12
CA LYS A 240 -8.25 24.80 -10.06
C LYS A 240 -6.74 24.85 -10.17
N ILE A 241 -6.21 25.52 -11.20
CA ILE A 241 -4.77 25.49 -11.47
C ILE A 241 -4.03 26.33 -10.42
N ARG A 242 -4.43 27.58 -10.18
CA ARG A 242 -3.79 28.45 -9.18
C ARG A 242 -3.98 27.93 -7.75
N GLU A 243 -5.15 27.40 -7.40
CA GLU A 243 -5.39 26.81 -6.07
C GLU A 243 -4.50 25.58 -5.84
N THR A 244 -4.40 24.68 -6.82
CA THR A 244 -3.55 23.48 -6.70
C THR A 244 -2.08 23.85 -6.59
N LEU A 245 -1.59 24.82 -7.38
CA LEU A 245 -0.20 25.29 -7.30
C LEU A 245 0.12 25.91 -5.93
N SER A 246 -0.83 26.66 -5.35
CA SER A 246 -0.70 27.24 -4.01
C SER A 246 -0.70 26.15 -2.91
N GLN A 247 -1.59 25.16 -3.01
CA GLN A 247 -1.69 24.05 -2.05
C GLN A 247 -0.41 23.20 -1.99
N ILE A 248 0.29 23.02 -3.12
CA ILE A 248 1.57 22.30 -3.15
C ILE A 248 2.79 23.20 -2.82
N GLY A 249 2.56 24.47 -2.50
CA GLY A 249 3.62 25.43 -2.16
C GLY A 249 4.48 25.84 -3.35
N ALA A 250 4.00 25.67 -4.59
CA ALA A 250 4.68 26.15 -5.79
C ALA A 250 4.51 27.67 -5.91
N LYS A 251 5.60 28.38 -6.18
CA LYS A 251 5.56 29.83 -6.46
C LYS A 251 5.46 30.04 -7.97
N VAL A 252 4.43 30.75 -8.41
CA VAL A 252 4.32 31.20 -9.81
C VAL A 252 5.38 32.28 -10.03
N VAL A 253 6.29 32.05 -10.98
CA VAL A 253 7.46 32.92 -11.22
C VAL A 253 7.17 33.94 -12.33
N GLU A 254 6.35 33.57 -13.33
CA GLU A 254 5.87 34.43 -14.42
C GLU A 254 4.55 33.86 -14.98
N GLU A 255 3.58 34.71 -15.32
CA GLU A 255 2.28 34.33 -15.91
C GLU A 255 2.00 35.28 -17.09
N GLU A 256 2.01 34.75 -18.32
CA GLU A 256 1.54 35.45 -19.52
C GLU A 256 0.27 34.76 -20.03
N VAL A 257 -0.76 35.55 -20.31
CA VAL A 257 -2.06 35.08 -20.81
C VAL A 257 -2.39 35.91 -22.05
N GLU A 258 -2.47 35.28 -23.22
CA GLU A 258 -2.96 35.88 -24.48
C GLU A 258 -4.46 35.65 -24.67
#